data_AF-N4X3Z9-F1
#
_entry.id   AF-N4X3Z9-F1
#
_cell.length_a   1.000
_cell.length_b   1.000
_cell.length_c   1.000
_cell.angle_alpha   90.00
_cell.angle_beta   90.00
_cell.angle_gamma   90.00
#
_symmetry.space_group_name_H-M   'P 1'
#
loop_
_entity.id
_entity.type
_entity.pdbx_description
1 polymer ?
#
loop_
_entity_poly.entity_id
_entity_poly.type
_entity_poly.pdbx_seq_one_letter_code
_entity_poly.pdbx_strand_id
1 'polypeptide(L)' 'LPYLQAVIKEVLRIHSAVGYILRRMVPEGGAELAGRHFPQGVSIHSKQALQGTD' A
#
# COMPACT_ATOMS: atom_id res chain seq x y z
N LEU A 1 12.68 16.98 -19.91
CA LEU A 1 13.32 15.67 -20.12
C LEU A 1 12.27 14.55 -20.08
N PRO A 2 11.58 14.25 -21.18
CA PRO A 2 10.49 13.25 -21.20
C PRO A 2 10.98 11.82 -20.90
N TYR A 3 12.18 11.45 -21.38
CA TYR A 3 12.76 10.14 -21.11
C TYR A 3 13.09 9.90 -19.63
N LEU A 4 13.53 10.94 -18.91
CA LEU A 4 13.78 10.84 -17.47
C LEU A 4 12.50 10.50 -16.69
N GLN A 5 11.37 11.11 -17.07
CA GLN A 5 10.08 10.82 -16.46
C GLN A 5 9.62 9.38 -16.75
N ALA A 6 9.89 8.85 -17.94
CA ALA A 6 9.61 7.45 -18.27
C ALA A 6 10.46 6.48 -17.44
N VAL A 7 11.76 6.76 -17.29
CA VAL A 7 12.67 5.97 -16.45
C VAL A 7 12.22 5.96 -14.98
N ILE A 8 11.88 7.14 -14.43
CA ILE A 8 11.38 7.24 -13.05
C ILE A 8 10.13 6.37 -12.86
N LYS A 9 9.17 6.43 -13.78
CA LYS A 9 7.94 5.64 -13.70
C LYS A 9 8.20 4.14 -13.76
N GLU A 10 9.16 3.70 -14.59
CA GLU A 10 9.47 2.28 -14.73
C GLU A 10 10.19 1.72 -13.50
N VAL A 11 11.07 2.50 -12.87
CA VAL A 11 11.66 2.13 -11.59
C VAL A 11 10.56 1.98 -10.52
N LEU A 12 9.61 2.92 -10.47
CA LEU A 12 8.51 2.90 -9.52
C LEU A 12 7.49 1.77 -9.76
N ARG A 13 7.44 1.21 -10.97
CA ARG A 13 6.63 0.03 -11.29
C ARG A 13 7.15 -1.23 -10.58
N ILE A 14 8.46 -1.35 -10.43
CA ILE A 14 9.13 -2.52 -9.86
C ILE A 14 9.38 -2.32 -8.36
N HIS A 15 9.74 -1.10 -7.96
CA HIS A 15 10.09 -0.76 -6.58
C HIS A 15 9.26 0.41 -6.09
N SER A 16 8.50 0.20 -5.01
CA SER A 16 7.74 1.27 -4.38
C SER A 16 8.67 2.43 -3.98
N ALA A 17 8.23 3.67 -4.19
CA ALA A 17 8.93 4.84 -3.67
C ALA A 17 9.04 4.82 -2.13
N VAL A 18 8.10 4.14 -1.47
CA VAL A 18 8.00 4.05 -0.02
C VAL A 18 8.27 2.61 0.40
N GLY A 19 9.35 2.40 1.15
CA GLY A 19 9.77 1.08 1.64
C GLY A 19 9.07 0.60 2.91
N TYR A 20 8.03 1.31 3.36
CA TYR A 20 7.24 0.91 4.52
C TYR A 20 5.74 0.85 4.19
N ILE A 21 5.02 0.04 4.95
CA ILE A 21 3.58 -0.11 4.79
C ILE A 21 2.85 1.11 5.36
N LEU A 22 2.14 1.83 4.52
CA LEU A 22 1.29 2.94 4.94
C LEU A 22 0.10 2.41 5.75
N ARG A 23 0.02 2.83 7.02
CA ARG A 23 -1.07 2.48 7.94
C ARG A 23 -2.32 3.30 7.64
N ARG A 24 -3.48 2.65 7.54
CA ARG A 24 -4.79 3.33 7.53
C ARG A 24 -5.64 2.84 8.69
N MET A 25 -6.25 3.76 9.43
CA MET A 25 -7.21 3.44 10.49
C MET A 25 -8.60 3.29 9.86
N VAL A 26 -9.33 2.24 10.26
CA VAL A 26 -10.74 2.09 9.89
C VAL A 26 -11.58 3.13 10.64
N PRO A 27 -12.41 3.92 9.93
CA PRO A 27 -13.26 4.95 10.54
C PRO A 27 -14.33 4.38 11.47
N GLU A 28 -15.05 5.26 12.16
CA GLU A 28 -16.17 4.88 13.01
C GLU A 28 -17.26 4.17 12.21
N GLY A 29 -17.79 3.06 12.74
CA GLY A 29 -18.79 2.24 12.04
C GLY A 29 -18.22 1.16 11.10
N GLY A 30 -16.89 1.03 10.99
CA GLY A 30 -16.26 0.00 10.15
C GLY A 30 -16.13 0.42 8.68
N ALA A 31 -15.51 -0.43 7.86
CA ALA A 31 -15.37 -0.20 6.42
C ALA A 31 -15.43 -1.50 5.63
N GLU A 32 -16.09 -1.47 4.47
CA GLU A 32 -16.07 -2.57 3.51
C GLU A 32 -14.95 -2.34 2.49
N LEU A 33 -14.02 -3.28 2.39
CA LEU A 33 -12.92 -3.23 1.41
C LEU A 33 -12.80 -4.59 0.73
N ALA A 34 -12.85 -4.59 -0.61
CA ALA A 34 -12.78 -5.79 -1.44
C ALA A 34 -13.81 -6.87 -1.04
N GLY A 35 -15.04 -6.46 -0.70
CA GLY A 35 -16.13 -7.35 -0.28
C GLY A 35 -15.96 -7.95 1.13
N ARG A 36 -15.07 -7.39 1.95
CA ARG A 36 -14.85 -7.80 3.35
C ARG A 36 -15.06 -6.64 4.29
N HIS A 37 -15.79 -6.89 5.37
CA HIS A 37 -16.03 -5.91 6.42
C HIS A 37 -14.89 -5.90 7.44
N PHE A 38 -14.35 -4.71 7.72
CA PHE A 38 -13.34 -4.46 8.74
C PHE A 38 -13.95 -3.64 9.88
N PRO A 39 -13.78 -4.04 11.15
CA PRO A 39 -14.33 -3.31 12.28
C PRO A 39 -13.54 -2.02 12.56
N GLN A 40 -14.21 -1.05 13.19
CA GLN A 40 -13.62 0.21 13.64
C GLN A 40 -12.34 0.00 14.46
N GLY A 41 -11.38 0.92 14.31
CA GLY A 41 -10.15 0.92 15.11
C GLY A 41 -9.10 -0.10 14.67
N VAL A 42 -9.40 -0.91 13.64
CA VAL A 42 -8.39 -1.79 13.02
C VAL A 42 -7.47 -0.99 12.10
N SER A 43 -6.21 -1.38 12.12
CA SER A 43 -5.16 -0.85 11.26
C SER A 43 -5.02 -1.71 10.01
N ILE A 44 -5.42 -1.18 8.85
CA ILE A 44 -5.32 -1.86 7.55
C ILE A 44 -4.03 -1.46 6.84
N HIS A 45 -3.45 -2.45 6.16
CA HIS A 45 -2.13 -2.41 5.56
C HIS A 45 -2.15 -3.14 4.21
N SER A 46 -1.64 -2.52 3.14
CA SER A 46 -1.38 -3.23 1.88
C SER A 46 0.00 -3.88 1.98
N LYS A 47 0.05 -5.22 2.08
CA LYS A 47 1.31 -5.98 2.12
C LYS A 47 2.13 -5.67 0.86
N GLN A 48 3.32 -5.09 1.01
CA GLN A 48 4.30 -5.05 -0.08
C GLN A 48 4.94 -6.43 -0.19
N ALA A 49 5.01 -6.98 -1.40
CA ALA A 49 5.82 -8.16 -1.66
C ALA A 49 7.29 -7.75 -1.53
N LEU A 50 7.87 -7.95 -0.34
CA LEU A 50 9.29 -8.14 -0.01
C LEU A 50 9.46 -7.94 1.51
N GLN A 51 9.04 -8.93 2.29
CA GLN A 51 9.77 -9.33 3.48
C GLN A 51 9.42 -10.81 3.67
N GLY A 52 10.32 -11.68 3.20
CA GLY A 52 10.38 -13.05 3.70
C GLY A 52 10.58 -12.93 5.19
N THR A 53 9.57 -13.33 5.94
CA THR A 53 9.69 -13.65 7.35
C THR A 53 10.09 -15.11 7.35
N ASP A 54 11.35 -15.37 7.68
CA ASP A 54 11.60 -16.46 8.62
C ASP A 54 10.90 -16.12 9.95
#